data_AF-A0A9P9YQK6-F1
#
_entry.id   AF-A0A9P9YQK6-F1
#
_cell.length_a   1.000
_cell.length_b   1.000
_cell.length_c   1.000
_cell.angle_alpha   90.00
_cell.angle_beta   90.00
_cell.angle_gamma   90.00
#
_symmetry.space_group_name_H-M   'P 1'
#
loop_
_entity.id
_entity.type
_entity.pdbx_description
1 polymer ?
#
loop_
_entity_poly.entity_id
_entity_poly.type
_entity_poly.pdbx_seq_one_letter_code
_entity_poly.pdbx_strand_id
1 'polypeptide(L)'
;MRLSSILNGQHFGNLAKVHGIVTYKLSPFEQRAFAGAISKGLPNMVRRFRSNVFIVTPPFILGYLIYDLTERQHTALLRKNPADYANDE
;
A
#
# COMPACT_ATOMS: atom_id res chain seq x y z
N MET A 1 34.63 -5.49 -11.16
CA MET A 1 33.20 -5.87 -11.17
C MET A 1 33.03 -7.10 -12.04
N ARG A 2 32.34 -8.17 -11.59
CA ARG A 2 32.12 -9.37 -12.41
C ARG A 2 30.91 -9.12 -13.32
N LEU A 3 31.14 -9.03 -14.63
CA LEU A 3 30.12 -8.77 -15.66
C LEU A 3 29.16 -9.95 -15.90
N SER A 4 29.34 -11.07 -15.18
CA SER A 4 28.58 -12.31 -15.37
C SER A 4 27.08 -12.14 -15.12
N SER A 5 26.66 -11.28 -14.17
CA SER A 5 25.24 -11.05 -13.91
C SER A 5 24.53 -10.24 -15.01
N ILE A 6 25.27 -9.42 -15.76
CA ILE A 6 24.73 -8.59 -16.85
C ILE A 6 24.56 -9.43 -18.12
N LEU A 7 25.49 -10.36 -18.39
CA LEU A 7 25.43 -11.30 -19.51
C LEU A 7 24.35 -12.40 -19.34
N ASN A 8 24.04 -12.76 -18.11
CA ASN A 8 23.16 -13.88 -17.76
C ASN A 8 21.66 -13.51 -17.68
N GLY A 9 21.29 -12.26 -17.97
CA GLY A 9 19.98 -11.73 -17.57
C GLY A 9 18.83 -11.82 -18.59
N GLN A 10 19.09 -12.12 -19.88
CA GLN A 10 18.07 -11.94 -20.93
C GLN A 10 17.25 -13.19 -21.28
N HIS A 11 17.77 -14.41 -21.04
CA HIS A 11 17.14 -15.64 -21.53
C HIS A 11 17.17 -16.79 -20.53
N PHE A 12 16.12 -17.62 -20.57
CA PHE A 12 16.10 -18.92 -19.89
C PHE A 12 17.28 -19.77 -20.38
N GLY A 13 18.00 -20.37 -19.44
CA GLY A 13 19.20 -21.17 -19.70
C GLY A 13 20.51 -20.55 -19.18
N ASN A 14 20.62 -19.21 -19.16
CA ASN A 14 21.82 -18.51 -18.67
C ASN A 14 21.61 -17.74 -17.36
N LEU A 15 20.44 -17.83 -16.72
CA LEU A 15 20.04 -17.01 -15.57
C LEU A 15 21.00 -17.07 -14.37
N ALA A 16 21.27 -18.27 -13.87
CA ALA A 16 22.07 -18.47 -12.67
C ALA A 16 22.63 -19.91 -12.61
N LYS A 17 23.76 -20.08 -11.93
CA LYS A 17 24.33 -21.39 -11.63
C LYS A 17 23.76 -21.91 -10.31
N VAL A 18 22.76 -22.78 -10.37
CA VAL A 18 22.06 -23.35 -9.19
C VAL A 18 22.27 -24.86 -9.17
N HIS A 19 22.59 -25.44 -8.01
CA HIS A 19 22.78 -26.89 -7.85
C HIS A 19 22.04 -27.39 -6.60
N GLY A 20 21.55 -28.64 -6.63
CA GLY A 20 21.04 -29.34 -5.45
C GLY A 20 19.62 -28.97 -5.00
N ILE A 21 18.82 -28.27 -5.81
CA ILE A 21 17.44 -27.92 -5.47
C ILE A 21 16.48 -28.87 -6.19
N VAL A 22 15.66 -29.60 -5.43
CA VAL A 22 14.58 -30.46 -5.96
C VAL A 22 13.23 -29.81 -5.65
N THR A 23 12.39 -29.62 -6.67
CA THR A 23 11.06 -29.02 -6.52
C THR A 23 9.97 -29.97 -7.01
N TYR A 24 8.92 -30.14 -6.22
CA TYR A 24 7.77 -30.96 -6.58
C TYR A 24 6.57 -30.09 -6.93
N LYS A 25 5.79 -30.50 -7.93
CA LYS A 25 4.59 -29.81 -8.40
C LYS A 25 3.51 -30.82 -8.73
N LEU A 26 2.25 -30.46 -8.51
CA LEU A 26 1.08 -31.23 -8.93
C LEU A 26 0.47 -30.60 -10.20
N SER A 27 -0.16 -31.40 -11.04
CA SER A 27 -0.92 -30.89 -12.20
C SER A 27 -2.04 -29.94 -11.74
N PRO A 28 -2.33 -28.84 -12.44
CA PRO A 28 -3.42 -27.93 -12.08
C PRO A 28 -4.79 -28.62 -11.99
N PHE A 29 -5.02 -29.66 -12.79
CA PHE A 29 -6.28 -30.43 -12.79
C PHE A 29 -6.47 -31.28 -11.53
N GLU A 30 -5.38 -31.55 -10.80
CA GLU A 30 -5.38 -32.28 -9.52
C GLU A 30 -5.47 -31.34 -8.31
N GLN A 31 -5.36 -30.03 -8.54
CA GLN A 31 -5.36 -29.02 -7.48
C GLN A 31 -6.71 -28.31 -7.38
N ARG A 32 -7.03 -27.87 -6.16
CA ARG A 32 -8.19 -26.99 -5.93
C ARG A 32 -7.76 -25.53 -6.09
N ALA A 33 -8.36 -24.81 -7.04
CA ALA A 33 -8.02 -23.41 -7.32
C ALA A 33 -8.12 -22.48 -6.10
N PHE A 34 -9.10 -22.70 -5.21
CA PHE A 34 -9.33 -21.90 -4.00
C PHE A 34 -9.02 -22.66 -2.70
N ALA A 35 -8.04 -23.57 -2.73
CA ALA A 35 -7.62 -24.30 -1.55
C ALA A 35 -7.26 -23.34 -0.40
N GLY A 36 -7.92 -23.49 0.76
CA GLY A 36 -7.62 -22.71 1.95
C GLY A 36 -7.97 -21.21 1.87
N ALA A 37 -8.77 -20.77 0.90
CA ALA A 37 -9.12 -19.35 0.74
C ALA A 37 -9.71 -18.72 2.00
N ILE A 38 -10.61 -19.42 2.70
CA ILE A 38 -11.22 -18.93 3.94
C ILE A 38 -10.33 -19.24 5.14
N SER A 39 -9.94 -20.50 5.33
CA SER A 39 -9.24 -20.96 6.54
C SER A 39 -7.82 -20.41 6.68
N LYS A 40 -7.12 -20.16 5.58
CA LYS A 40 -5.74 -19.61 5.57
C LYS A 40 -5.67 -18.26 4.86
N GLY A 41 -6.45 -18.03 3.81
CA GLY A 41 -6.44 -16.79 3.07
C GLY A 41 -6.91 -15.59 3.90
N LEU A 42 -8.07 -15.68 4.57
CA LEU A 42 -8.58 -14.58 5.41
C LEU A 42 -7.65 -14.24 6.58
N PRO A 43 -7.16 -15.19 7.40
CA PRO A 43 -6.19 -14.86 8.45
C PRO A 43 -4.90 -14.22 7.92
N ASN A 44 -4.40 -14.69 6.77
CA ASN A 44 -3.23 -14.09 6.14
C ASN A 44 -3.50 -12.68 5.59
N MET A 45 -4.68 -12.43 5.05
CA MET A 45 -5.09 -11.10 4.60
C MET A 45 -5.14 -10.12 5.78
N VAL A 46 -5.76 -10.52 6.90
CA VAL A 46 -5.80 -9.70 8.12
C VAL A 46 -4.39 -9.46 8.66
N ARG A 47 -3.52 -10.48 8.68
CA ARG A 47 -2.11 -10.33 9.08
C ARG A 47 -1.39 -9.29 8.22
N ARG A 48 -1.56 -9.34 6.88
CA ARG A 48 -0.97 -8.39 5.93
C ARG A 48 -1.54 -6.98 6.07
N PHE A 49 -2.83 -6.84 6.38
CA PHE A 49 -3.44 -5.55 6.65
C PHE A 49 -2.86 -4.93 7.92
N ARG A 50 -2.84 -5.69 9.02
CA ARG A 50 -2.33 -5.24 10.32
C ARG A 50 -0.86 -4.82 10.28
N SER A 51 -0.03 -5.44 9.45
CA SER A 51 1.38 -5.05 9.33
C SER A 51 1.60 -3.71 8.63
N ASN A 52 0.62 -3.22 7.86
CA ASN A 52 0.77 -2.00 7.05
C ASN A 52 -0.12 -0.85 7.52
N VAL A 53 -1.23 -1.12 8.21
CA VAL A 53 -2.21 -0.09 8.59
C VAL A 53 -1.57 1.05 9.38
N PHE A 54 -0.66 0.76 10.32
CA PHE A 54 0.00 1.80 11.11
C PHE A 54 1.09 2.58 10.38
N ILE A 55 1.54 2.10 9.22
CA ILE A 55 2.50 2.82 8.38
C ILE A 55 1.74 3.74 7.43
N VAL A 56 0.66 3.23 6.85
CA VAL A 56 -0.08 3.91 5.78
C VAL A 56 -1.13 4.87 6.33
N THR A 57 -1.89 4.48 7.36
CA THR A 57 -3.05 5.24 7.83
C THR A 57 -2.72 6.57 8.51
N PRO A 58 -1.66 6.70 9.35
CA PRO A 58 -1.39 7.97 10.03
C PRO A 58 -1.19 9.19 9.12
N PRO A 59 -0.39 9.14 8.04
CA PRO A 59 -0.26 10.30 7.15
C PRO A 59 -1.57 10.64 6.43
N PHE A 60 -2.40 9.66 6.09
CA PHE A 60 -3.71 9.92 5.50
C PHE A 60 -4.68 10.59 6.48
N ILE A 61 -4.71 10.15 7.74
CA ILE A 61 -5.51 10.79 8.78
C ILE A 61 -5.05 12.24 8.96
N LEU A 62 -3.74 12.47 9.09
CA LEU A 62 -3.18 13.81 9.25
C LEU A 62 -3.55 14.71 8.06
N GLY A 63 -3.40 14.21 6.83
CA GLY A 63 -3.78 14.95 5.63
C GLY A 63 -5.26 15.32 5.61
N TYR A 64 -6.14 14.39 6.01
CA TYR A 64 -7.58 14.66 6.10
C TYR A 64 -7.91 15.72 7.17
N LEU A 65 -7.26 15.67 8.33
CA LEU A 65 -7.45 16.67 9.38
C LEU A 65 -7.01 18.07 8.95
N ILE A 66 -5.87 18.17 8.25
CA ILE A 66 -5.39 19.45 7.70
C ILE A 66 -6.39 19.99 6.67
N TYR A 67 -6.89 19.13 5.78
CA TYR A 67 -7.90 19.50 4.79
C TYR A 67 -9.18 20.05 5.46
N ASP A 68 -9.76 19.31 6.40
CA ASP A 68 -10.99 19.72 7.09
C ASP A 68 -10.81 21.03 7.88
N LEU A 69 -9.69 21.18 8.59
CA LEU A 69 -9.37 22.42 9.30
C LEU A 69 -9.24 23.61 8.35
N THR A 70 -8.53 23.43 7.23
CA THR A 70 -8.29 24.49 6.26
C THR A 70 -9.59 24.98 5.64
N GLU A 71 -10.49 24.07 5.27
CA GLU A 71 -11.75 24.47 4.66
C GLU A 71 -12.74 25.12 5.63
N ARG A 72 -12.78 24.64 6.86
CA ARG A 72 -13.57 25.30 7.92
C ARG A 72 -13.08 26.72 8.17
N GLN A 73 -11.75 26.89 8.28
CA GLN A 73 -11.15 28.19 8.52
C GLN A 73 -11.35 29.12 7.32
N HIS A 74 -11.15 28.63 6.10
CA HIS A 74 -11.38 29.41 4.88
C HIS A 74 -12.82 29.90 4.80
N THR A 75 -13.80 29.02 5.04
CA THR A 75 -15.22 29.36 5.05
C THR A 75 -15.57 30.37 6.14
N ALA A 76 -14.94 30.26 7.32
CA ALA A 76 -15.15 31.20 8.42
C ALA A 76 -14.61 32.59 8.10
N LEU A 77 -13.42 32.68 7.50
CA LEU A 77 -12.77 33.94 7.12
C LEU A 77 -13.46 34.66 5.97
N LEU A 78 -14.19 33.94 5.11
CA LEU A 78 -15.01 34.55 4.06
C LEU A 78 -16.24 35.29 4.62
N ARG A 79 -16.64 35.01 5.87
CA ARG A 79 -17.76 35.71 6.50
C ARG A 79 -17.30 37.08 7.00
N LYS A 80 -18.11 38.10 6.74
CA LYS A 80 -17.89 39.45 7.26
C LYS A 80 -17.93 39.44 8.78
N ASN A 81 -16.99 40.13 9.42
CA ASN A 81 -16.97 40.31 10.86
C ASN A 81 -17.86 41.51 11.25
N PRO A 82 -18.93 41.33 12.05
CA PRO A 82 -19.81 42.43 12.45
C PRO A 82 -19.11 43.52 13.25
N ALA A 83 -18.04 43.19 13.98
CA ALA A 83 -17.31 44.14 14.81
C ALA A 83 -16.55 45.20 13.98
N ASP A 84 -16.27 44.91 12.71
CA ASP A 84 -15.55 45.84 11.82
C ASP A 84 -16.43 47.03 11.40
N TYR A 85 -17.76 46.90 11.52
CA TYR A 85 -18.74 47.95 11.18
C TYR A 85 -19.36 48.63 12.41
N ALA A 86 -18.85 48.36 13.61
CA ALA A 86 -19.44 48.85 14.85
C ALA A 86 -19.24 50.37 15.08
N ASN A 87 -18.22 50.96 14.44
CA ASN A 87 -17.85 52.38 14.57
C ASN A 87 -17.79 53.09 13.21
N ASP A 88 -18.42 52.52 12.18
CA ASP A 88 -18.52 53.14 10.85
C ASP A 88 -19.79 54.02 10.87
N GLU A 89 -19.62 55.34 10.83
CA GLU A 89 -20.70 56.35 10.70
C GLU A 89 -21.09 56.58 9.23
#